data_AF-E6Q5F5-F1
#
_entry.id   AF-E6Q5F5-F1
#
_cell.length_a   1.000
_cell.length_b   1.000
_cell.length_c   1.000
_cell.angle_alpha   90.00
_cell.angle_beta   90.00
_cell.angle_gamma   90.00
#
_symmetry.space_group_name_H-M   'P 1'
#
loop_
_entity.id
_entity.type
_entity.pdbx_description
1 polymer ?
#
loop_
_entity_poly.entity_id
_entity_poly.type
_entity_poly.pdbx_seq_one_letter_code
_entity_poly.pdbx_strand_id
1 'polypeptide(L)'
;MRAIYLGFAVVVVLVFLGFGLFRWHETQRIAAIYATPTPLASLAPGAKPQPTPIQLVDGGTLGQKLFPDGDTSIGGRGLPVNGIRCDSTPVPIVLHVHQHLALFVNGKQVAIPQYVGMVPNPNNPQSGCLYWIHTHDAEGTIHVESPHVRLFHLGDFFAIWGQPLRANDVAGFKGPVTIWLNGSRYTGNAKNIPLVAHQQIVIEVGKSLPPPLYAFPTGE
;
A
#
# COMPACT_ATOMS: atom_id res chain seq x y z
N MET A 1 17.52 21.69 -48.83
CA MET A 1 17.22 21.97 -47.41
C MET A 1 15.84 21.50 -46.92
N ARG A 2 14.77 21.44 -47.75
CA ARG A 2 13.42 21.04 -47.27
C ARG A 2 13.22 19.56 -46.89
N ALA A 3 13.89 18.60 -47.55
CA ALA A 3 13.69 17.16 -47.29
C ALA A 3 14.23 16.70 -45.92
N ILE A 4 15.28 17.33 -45.40
CA ILE A 4 15.88 17.00 -44.08
C ILE A 4 14.94 17.40 -42.93
N TYR A 5 14.22 18.52 -43.07
CA TYR A 5 13.23 18.99 -42.08
C TYR A 5 11.98 18.11 -42.03
N LEU A 6 11.52 17.57 -43.17
CA LEU A 6 10.41 16.61 -43.21
C LEU A 6 10.78 15.28 -42.54
N GLY A 7 11.99 14.77 -42.77
CA GLY A 7 12.48 13.56 -42.11
C GLY A 7 12.58 13.73 -40.59
N PHE A 8 13.10 14.87 -40.14
CA PHE A 8 13.18 15.18 -38.71
C PHE A 8 11.80 15.33 -38.05
N ALA A 9 10.87 16.04 -38.70
CA ALA A 9 9.51 16.22 -38.17
C ALA A 9 8.74 14.89 -38.05
N VAL A 10 8.88 13.98 -39.03
CA VAL A 10 8.26 12.65 -38.99
C VAL A 10 8.84 11.80 -37.86
N VAL A 11 10.16 11.81 -37.68
CA VAL A 11 10.80 11.07 -36.57
C VAL A 11 10.32 11.59 -35.21
N VAL A 12 10.21 12.91 -35.04
CA VAL A 12 9.71 13.51 -33.80
C VAL A 12 8.27 13.09 -33.52
N VAL A 13 7.38 13.12 -34.51
CA VAL A 13 5.99 12.67 -34.37
C VAL A 13 5.91 11.19 -34.01
N LEU A 14 6.68 10.33 -34.67
CA LEU A 14 6.71 8.89 -34.39
C LEU A 14 7.24 8.59 -32.99
N VAL A 15 8.23 9.34 -32.50
CA VAL A 15 8.73 9.23 -31.12
C VAL A 15 7.65 9.62 -30.10
N PHE A 16 6.92 10.72 -30.32
CA PHE A 16 5.83 11.12 -29.43
C PHE A 16 4.66 10.13 -29.44
N LEU A 17 4.27 9.63 -30.62
CA LEU A 17 3.24 8.59 -30.75
C LEU A 17 3.67 7.29 -30.08
N GLY A 18 4.93 6.87 -30.28
CA GLY A 18 5.51 5.70 -29.63
C GLY A 18 5.52 5.82 -28.10
N PHE A 19 5.91 6.98 -27.58
CA PHE A 19 5.89 7.25 -26.13
C PHE A 19 4.47 7.28 -25.57
N GLY A 20 3.52 7.88 -26.30
CA GLY A 20 2.10 7.90 -25.93
C GLY A 20 1.50 6.50 -25.87
N LEU A 21 1.74 5.66 -26.88
CA LEU A 21 1.29 4.26 -26.92
C LEU A 21 1.93 3.42 -25.81
N PHE A 22 3.23 3.60 -25.55
CA PHE A 22 3.90 2.90 -24.46
C PHE A 22 3.29 3.26 -23.10
N ARG A 23 3.10 4.56 -22.83
CA ARG A 23 2.47 5.02 -21.58
C ARG A 23 1.04 4.52 -21.44
N TRP A 24 0.25 4.56 -22.52
CA TRP A 24 -1.10 4.00 -22.51
C TRP A 24 -1.08 2.51 -22.13
N HIS A 25 -0.22 1.72 -22.78
CA HIS A 25 -0.13 0.29 -22.53
C HIS A 25 0.30 -0.02 -21.09
N GLU A 26 1.25 0.75 -20.54
CA GLU A 26 1.68 0.62 -19.15
C GLU A 26 0.55 0.95 -18.17
N THR A 27 -0.19 2.03 -18.40
CA THR A 27 -1.37 2.36 -17.59
C THR A 27 -2.41 1.25 -17.63
N GLN A 28 -2.68 0.65 -18.79
CA GLN A 28 -3.63 -0.46 -18.91
C GLN A 28 -3.14 -1.71 -18.17
N ARG A 29 -1.83 -2.00 -18.21
CA ARG A 29 -1.23 -3.10 -17.43
C ARG A 29 -1.39 -2.90 -15.93
N ILE A 30 -1.08 -1.69 -15.45
CA ILE A 30 -1.23 -1.35 -14.03
C ILE A 30 -2.70 -1.42 -13.62
N ALA A 31 -3.61 -0.86 -14.41
CA ALA A 31 -5.04 -0.95 -14.17
C ALA A 31 -5.52 -2.41 -14.10
N ALA A 32 -5.00 -3.29 -14.96
CA ALA A 32 -5.31 -4.72 -14.90
C ALA A 32 -4.83 -5.37 -13.59
N ILE A 33 -3.63 -5.02 -13.09
CA ILE A 33 -3.14 -5.50 -11.79
C ILE A 33 -4.10 -5.10 -10.66
N TYR A 34 -4.64 -3.88 -10.70
CA TYR A 34 -5.63 -3.41 -9.73
C TYR A 34 -7.01 -4.08 -9.89
N ALA A 35 -7.38 -4.47 -11.11
CA ALA A 35 -8.66 -5.12 -11.42
C ALA A 35 -8.70 -6.62 -11.11
N THR A 36 -7.54 -7.28 -11.04
CA THR A 36 -7.44 -8.70 -10.66
C THR A 36 -6.90 -8.84 -9.24
N PRO A 37 -7.76 -9.00 -8.22
CA PRO A 37 -7.28 -9.27 -6.88
C PRO A 37 -6.49 -10.58 -6.86
N THR A 38 -5.38 -10.62 -6.13
CA THR A 38 -4.65 -11.86 -5.86
C THR A 38 -5.65 -12.83 -5.22
N PRO A 39 -5.87 -14.04 -5.75
CA PRO A 39 -6.83 -14.97 -5.17
C PRO A 39 -6.44 -15.31 -3.73
N LEU A 40 -7.44 -15.48 -2.86
CA LEU A 40 -7.22 -16.17 -1.58
C LEU A 40 -6.65 -17.56 -1.85
N ALA A 41 -5.73 -18.00 -0.99
CA ALA A 41 -5.18 -19.35 -1.07
C ALA A 41 -6.33 -20.38 -1.21
N SER A 42 -6.37 -21.09 -2.34
CA SER A 42 -7.35 -22.15 -2.56
C SER A 42 -7.02 -23.34 -1.66
N LEU A 43 -8.03 -23.86 -0.96
CA LEU A 43 -7.86 -25.04 -0.12
C LEU A 43 -7.54 -26.26 -1.01
N ALA A 44 -6.51 -27.01 -0.63
CA ALA A 44 -6.36 -28.38 -1.13
C ALA A 44 -7.56 -29.23 -0.67
N PRO A 45 -8.06 -30.19 -1.48
CA PRO A 45 -9.11 -31.10 -1.06
C PRO A 45 -8.70 -31.83 0.24
N GLY A 46 -9.50 -31.69 1.30
CA GLY A 46 -9.22 -32.28 2.62
C GLY A 46 -8.55 -31.35 3.65
N ALA A 47 -8.40 -30.06 3.35
CA ALA A 47 -7.91 -29.07 4.32
C ALA A 47 -8.90 -28.90 5.50
N LYS A 48 -8.36 -28.68 6.71
CA LYS A 48 -9.15 -28.38 7.91
C LYS A 48 -10.02 -27.13 7.69
N PRO A 49 -11.17 -27.00 8.39
CA PRO A 49 -12.00 -25.79 8.34
C PRO A 49 -11.12 -24.56 8.59
N GLN A 50 -11.17 -23.61 7.65
CA GLN A 50 -10.43 -22.36 7.79
C GLN A 50 -11.04 -21.54 8.94
N PRO A 51 -10.24 -20.83 9.74
CA PRO A 51 -10.79 -19.88 10.70
C PRO A 51 -11.71 -18.89 9.97
N THR A 52 -12.86 -18.58 10.58
CA THR A 52 -13.74 -17.51 10.11
C THR A 52 -12.91 -16.23 9.93
N PRO A 53 -12.99 -15.55 8.77
CA PRO A 53 -12.27 -14.30 8.57
C PRO A 53 -12.61 -13.28 9.65
N ILE A 54 -11.59 -12.57 10.13
CA ILE A 54 -11.73 -11.47 11.08
C ILE A 54 -12.35 -10.28 10.31
N GLN A 55 -13.47 -9.77 10.80
CA GLN A 55 -14.12 -8.60 10.20
C GLN A 55 -13.31 -7.35 10.53
N LEU A 56 -12.94 -6.59 9.49
CA LEU A 56 -12.45 -5.22 9.62
C LEU A 56 -13.65 -4.29 9.86
N VAL A 57 -13.45 -3.23 10.64
CA VAL A 57 -14.54 -2.41 11.17
C VAL A 57 -14.07 -0.96 11.23
N ASP A 58 -14.43 -0.17 10.22
CA ASP A 58 -14.03 1.23 10.09
C ASP A 58 -14.06 2.02 11.41
N GLY A 59 -13.00 2.79 11.65
CA GLY A 59 -12.79 3.49 12.92
C GLY A 59 -12.34 2.57 14.06
N GLY A 60 -11.97 1.33 13.75
CA GLY A 60 -11.64 0.30 14.69
C GLY A 60 -10.20 0.33 15.18
N THR A 61 -9.85 -0.71 15.93
CA THR A 61 -8.47 -0.99 16.31
C THR A 61 -8.33 -2.50 16.36
N LEU A 62 -7.30 -3.02 15.69
CA LEU A 62 -7.04 -4.46 15.66
C LEU A 62 -5.61 -4.78 16.09
N GLY A 63 -5.50 -5.38 17.27
CA GLY A 63 -4.22 -5.69 17.91
C GLY A 63 -3.83 -4.69 19.01
N GLN A 64 -2.63 -4.86 19.57
CA GLN A 64 -2.12 -4.02 20.63
C GLN A 64 -1.57 -2.69 20.07
N LYS A 65 -2.05 -1.55 20.58
CA LYS A 65 -1.48 -0.24 20.26
C LYS A 65 -0.11 -0.08 20.94
N LEU A 66 0.96 -0.10 20.15
CA LEU A 66 2.35 0.04 20.60
C LEU A 66 3.07 1.26 20.01
N PHE A 67 2.48 1.87 18.99
CA PHE A 67 3.03 3.01 18.28
C PHE A 67 2.23 4.27 18.59
N PRO A 68 2.85 5.46 18.55
CA PRO A 68 2.12 6.70 18.45
C PRO A 68 1.33 6.78 17.14
N ASP A 69 0.26 7.59 17.14
CA ASP A 69 -0.51 7.89 15.94
C ASP A 69 0.32 8.69 14.93
N GLY A 70 0.08 8.44 13.64
CA GLY A 70 0.70 9.14 12.53
C GLY A 70 2.14 8.74 12.18
N ASP A 71 2.76 9.58 11.36
CA ASP A 71 4.13 9.39 10.89
C ASP A 71 5.15 9.66 12.00
N THR A 72 6.26 8.92 11.99
CA THR A 72 7.42 9.22 12.84
C THR A 72 8.17 10.46 12.37
N SER A 73 9.16 10.93 13.15
CA SER A 73 9.99 12.09 12.81
C SER A 73 10.84 11.92 11.54
N ILE A 74 11.04 10.69 11.07
CA ILE A 74 11.77 10.35 9.84
C ILE A 74 10.85 9.92 8.69
N GLY A 75 9.53 9.99 8.89
CA GLY A 75 8.52 9.71 7.88
C GLY A 75 8.29 10.87 6.91
N GLY A 76 7.13 10.90 6.29
CA GLY A 76 6.81 11.86 5.23
C GLY A 76 6.77 13.32 5.70
N ARG A 77 6.07 13.60 6.81
CA ARG A 77 6.03 14.93 7.47
C ARG A 77 5.68 16.10 6.53
N GLY A 78 4.98 15.84 5.44
CA GLY A 78 4.53 16.81 4.43
C GLY A 78 5.44 16.93 3.21
N LEU A 79 6.63 16.33 3.22
CA LEU A 79 7.55 16.31 2.08
C LEU A 79 7.24 15.15 1.12
N PRO A 80 7.48 15.29 -0.19
CA PRO A 80 7.27 14.16 -1.10
C PRO A 80 8.12 12.93 -0.73
N VAL A 81 7.50 11.75 -0.68
CA VAL A 81 8.16 10.45 -0.39
C VAL A 81 8.00 9.56 -1.61
N ASN A 82 9.10 9.16 -2.27
CA ASN A 82 9.07 8.32 -3.49
C ASN A 82 8.10 8.86 -4.58
N GLY A 83 8.04 10.18 -4.72
CA GLY A 83 7.12 10.87 -5.64
C GLY A 83 5.65 10.85 -5.21
N ILE A 84 5.32 10.38 -4.01
CA ILE A 84 4.01 10.53 -3.36
C ILE A 84 3.99 11.89 -2.68
N ARG A 85 3.03 12.74 -3.06
CA ARG A 85 2.86 14.06 -2.46
C ARG A 85 1.92 13.99 -1.26
N CYS A 86 2.11 14.93 -0.34
CA CYS A 86 1.13 15.27 0.68
C CYS A 86 0.37 16.50 0.16
N ASP A 87 -0.83 16.28 -0.36
CA ASP A 87 -1.61 17.33 -1.00
C ASP A 87 -2.73 17.79 -0.06
N SER A 88 -3.05 19.10 -0.09
CA SER A 88 -4.25 19.61 0.55
C SER A 88 -5.48 19.11 -0.20
N THR A 89 -6.44 18.54 0.51
CA THR A 89 -7.69 18.07 -0.09
C THR A 89 -8.56 19.27 -0.58
N PRO A 90 -9.34 19.11 -1.66
CA PRO A 90 -9.50 17.90 -2.48
C PRO A 90 -8.47 17.79 -3.61
N VAL A 91 -7.96 16.57 -3.84
CA VAL A 91 -7.27 16.19 -5.08
C VAL A 91 -8.21 15.32 -5.94
N PRO A 92 -8.12 15.35 -7.28
CA PRO A 92 -8.83 14.38 -8.11
C PRO A 92 -8.40 12.96 -7.77
N ILE A 93 -9.34 12.06 -7.47
CA ILE A 93 -9.05 10.65 -7.21
C ILE A 93 -9.38 9.84 -8.47
N VAL A 94 -8.35 9.28 -9.09
CA VAL A 94 -8.50 8.41 -10.28
C VAL A 94 -8.19 6.94 -9.96
N LEU A 95 -7.46 6.69 -8.87
CA LEU A 95 -7.22 5.37 -8.32
C LEU A 95 -7.60 5.39 -6.84
N HIS A 96 -8.52 4.52 -6.46
CA HIS A 96 -9.02 4.35 -5.09
C HIS A 96 -9.10 2.86 -4.78
N VAL A 97 -8.22 2.36 -3.91
CA VAL A 97 -8.22 0.95 -3.50
C VAL A 97 -7.77 0.76 -2.06
N HIS A 98 -8.27 -0.30 -1.42
CA HIS A 98 -7.97 -0.65 -0.03
C HIS A 98 -7.19 -1.94 0.10
N GLN A 99 -6.28 -2.01 1.07
CA GLN A 99 -5.48 -3.19 1.41
C GLN A 99 -5.40 -3.32 2.91
N HIS A 100 -5.18 -4.52 3.43
CA HIS A 100 -5.03 -4.73 4.86
C HIS A 100 -3.60 -5.16 5.20
N LEU A 101 -3.00 -4.47 6.16
CA LEU A 101 -1.71 -4.84 6.76
C LEU A 101 -1.92 -5.29 8.20
N ALA A 102 -1.55 -6.54 8.47
CA ALA A 102 -1.45 -7.07 9.82
C ALA A 102 0.01 -7.28 10.21
N LEU A 103 0.40 -6.77 11.37
CA LEU A 103 1.72 -6.98 11.96
C LEU A 103 1.60 -7.85 13.20
N PHE A 104 2.32 -8.97 13.24
CA PHE A 104 2.42 -9.84 14.40
C PHE A 104 3.83 -9.82 14.95
N VAL A 105 3.95 -9.70 16.28
CA VAL A 105 5.22 -9.81 16.99
C VAL A 105 5.10 -10.96 17.97
N ASN A 106 5.88 -12.01 17.76
CA ASN A 106 5.84 -13.24 18.56
C ASN A 106 4.42 -13.82 18.72
N GLY A 107 3.64 -13.82 17.64
CA GLY A 107 2.27 -14.34 17.60
C GLY A 107 1.20 -13.43 18.20
N LYS A 108 1.53 -12.20 18.60
CA LYS A 108 0.55 -11.18 19.05
C LYS A 108 0.40 -10.10 17.99
N GLN A 109 -0.83 -9.79 17.62
CA GLN A 109 -1.10 -8.71 16.66
C GLN A 109 -0.81 -7.35 17.29
N VAL A 110 -0.07 -6.53 16.56
CA VAL A 110 0.21 -5.12 16.86
C VAL A 110 -0.64 -4.28 15.91
N ALA A 111 -1.30 -3.27 16.44
CA ALA A 111 -2.07 -2.34 15.64
C ALA A 111 -1.14 -1.49 14.77
N ILE A 112 -1.46 -1.36 13.49
CA ILE A 112 -0.87 -0.32 12.64
C ILE A 112 -1.46 1.02 13.10
N PRO A 113 -0.68 2.11 13.17
CA PRO A 113 -1.22 3.38 13.67
C PRO A 113 -2.30 3.95 12.78
N GLN A 114 -3.26 4.60 13.42
CA GLN A 114 -4.13 5.55 12.73
C GLN A 114 -3.33 6.77 12.28
N TYR A 115 -3.83 7.43 11.24
CA TYR A 115 -3.33 8.71 10.73
C TYR A 115 -1.93 8.68 10.11
N VAL A 116 -1.41 7.49 9.77
CA VAL A 116 -0.19 7.41 8.94
C VAL A 116 -0.49 8.09 7.60
N GLY A 117 0.40 8.96 7.13
CA GLY A 117 0.19 9.75 5.93
C GLY A 117 -0.78 10.92 6.09
N MET A 118 -1.26 11.23 7.30
CA MET A 118 -2.07 12.41 7.58
C MET A 118 -1.24 13.45 8.33
N VAL A 119 -0.99 14.59 7.71
CA VAL A 119 -0.17 15.65 8.30
C VAL A 119 -1.06 16.84 8.67
N PRO A 120 -1.32 17.07 9.97
CA PRO A 120 -2.12 18.21 10.39
C PRO A 120 -1.33 19.50 10.18
N ASN A 121 -2.04 20.58 9.87
CA ASN A 121 -1.47 21.92 9.90
C ASN A 121 -1.71 22.55 11.28
N PRO A 122 -0.65 22.87 12.03
CA PRO A 122 -0.79 23.40 13.40
C PRO A 122 -1.45 24.77 13.44
N ASN A 123 -1.43 25.53 12.33
CA ASN A 123 -1.98 26.88 12.26
C ASN A 123 -3.44 26.90 11.78
N ASN A 124 -3.92 25.80 11.21
CA ASN A 124 -5.29 25.66 10.76
C ASN A 124 -5.61 24.16 10.66
N PRO A 125 -6.22 23.57 11.71
CA PRO A 125 -6.56 22.15 11.77
C PRO A 125 -7.47 21.67 10.63
N GLN A 126 -8.21 22.59 9.99
CA GLN A 126 -9.03 22.31 8.82
C GLN A 126 -8.23 22.24 7.51
N SER A 127 -6.91 22.48 7.55
CA SER A 127 -6.04 22.57 6.37
C SER A 127 -4.76 21.75 6.52
N GLY A 128 -4.90 20.45 6.82
CA GLY A 128 -3.79 19.50 6.72
C GLY A 128 -3.47 19.11 5.28
N CYS A 129 -2.51 18.21 5.13
CA CYS A 129 -2.31 17.50 3.87
C CYS A 129 -2.40 15.98 4.09
N LEU A 130 -2.77 15.29 3.02
CA LEU A 130 -2.96 13.85 2.99
C LEU A 130 -2.03 13.26 1.93
N TYR A 131 -1.24 12.26 2.30
CA TYR A 131 -0.53 11.45 1.32
C TYR A 131 -1.50 10.55 0.57
N TRP A 132 -1.21 10.26 -0.70
CA TRP A 132 -2.02 9.32 -1.49
C TRP A 132 -2.05 7.91 -0.90
N ILE A 133 -1.15 7.59 0.04
CA ILE A 133 -1.19 6.35 0.83
C ILE A 133 -1.31 6.74 2.31
N HIS A 134 -2.35 6.29 2.98
CA HIS A 134 -2.61 6.65 4.38
C HIS A 134 -3.47 5.62 5.11
N THR A 135 -3.62 5.78 6.44
CA THR A 135 -4.56 5.05 7.30
C THR A 135 -5.54 6.02 7.95
N HIS A 136 -6.82 5.67 8.03
CA HIS A 136 -7.81 6.44 8.79
C HIS A 136 -7.86 6.04 10.27
N ASP A 137 -7.64 4.76 10.56
CA ASP A 137 -7.79 4.17 11.89
C ASP A 137 -6.69 3.13 12.16
N ALA A 138 -6.83 2.38 13.26
CA ALA A 138 -5.80 1.49 13.76
C ALA A 138 -6.12 0.00 13.55
N GLU A 139 -7.01 -0.35 12.62
CA GLU A 139 -7.24 -1.77 12.25
C GLU A 139 -6.29 -2.29 11.18
N GLY A 140 -5.62 -1.38 10.46
CA GLY A 140 -4.58 -1.72 9.49
C GLY A 140 -4.99 -1.63 8.02
N THR A 141 -6.14 -1.02 7.71
CA THR A 141 -6.51 -0.72 6.32
C THR A 141 -5.63 0.42 5.78
N ILE A 142 -4.91 0.14 4.71
CA ILE A 142 -4.14 1.11 3.93
C ILE A 142 -5.01 1.55 2.76
N HIS A 143 -5.21 2.85 2.66
CA HIS A 143 -5.91 3.51 1.56
C HIS A 143 -4.89 3.97 0.53
N VAL A 144 -5.18 3.71 -0.75
CA VAL A 144 -4.48 4.33 -1.87
C VAL A 144 -5.49 5.19 -2.63
N GLU A 145 -5.36 6.49 -2.49
CA GLU A 145 -6.21 7.52 -3.12
C GLU A 145 -5.32 8.48 -3.92
N SER A 146 -5.17 8.21 -5.21
CA SER A 146 -4.18 8.91 -6.04
C SER A 146 -4.81 9.63 -7.24
N PRO A 147 -4.29 10.82 -7.61
CA PRO A 147 -4.58 11.45 -8.89
C PRO A 147 -3.91 10.77 -10.09
N HIS A 148 -3.16 9.69 -9.86
CA HIS A 148 -2.43 8.96 -10.90
C HIS A 148 -2.65 7.45 -10.76
N VAL A 149 -2.91 6.80 -11.90
CA VAL A 149 -2.82 5.34 -12.00
C VAL A 149 -1.34 4.97 -12.06
N ARG A 150 -0.79 4.50 -10.94
CA ARG A 150 0.55 3.91 -10.87
C ARG A 150 0.58 2.79 -9.83
N LEU A 151 1.57 1.92 -9.92
CA LEU A 151 1.76 0.86 -8.93
C LEU A 151 2.44 1.42 -7.67
N PHE A 152 1.72 1.34 -6.55
CA PHE A 152 2.23 1.66 -5.22
C PHE A 152 2.67 0.39 -4.50
N HIS A 153 3.63 0.52 -3.59
CA HIS A 153 4.17 -0.64 -2.88
C HIS A 153 4.16 -0.45 -1.37
N LEU A 154 4.20 -1.56 -0.64
CA LEU A 154 4.27 -1.55 0.82
C LEU A 154 5.49 -0.77 1.34
N GLY A 155 6.60 -0.77 0.59
CA GLY A 155 7.76 0.04 0.91
C GLY A 155 7.48 1.54 0.93
N ASP A 156 6.53 2.02 0.12
CA ASP A 156 6.12 3.42 0.11
C ASP A 156 5.34 3.80 1.39
N PHE A 157 4.42 2.93 1.82
CA PHE A 157 3.70 3.10 3.09
C PHE A 157 4.65 3.18 4.29
N PHE A 158 5.60 2.24 4.39
CA PHE A 158 6.59 2.24 5.47
C PHE A 158 7.53 3.45 5.41
N ALA A 159 7.82 3.98 4.22
CA ALA A 159 8.60 5.20 4.06
C ALA A 159 7.82 6.46 4.53
N ILE A 160 6.52 6.54 4.23
CA ILE A 160 5.64 7.61 4.75
C ILE A 160 5.53 7.52 6.26
N TRP A 161 5.29 6.32 6.79
CA TRP A 161 5.25 6.08 8.23
C TRP A 161 6.60 6.38 8.92
N GLY A 162 7.71 6.20 8.21
CA GLY A 162 9.07 6.34 8.72
C GLY A 162 9.50 5.16 9.58
N GLN A 163 9.06 3.95 9.22
CA GLN A 163 9.42 2.71 9.89
C GLN A 163 10.28 1.82 8.98
N PRO A 164 11.23 1.03 9.53
CA PRO A 164 11.98 0.08 8.73
C PRO A 164 11.08 -1.03 8.19
N LEU A 165 11.36 -1.45 6.95
CA LEU A 165 10.81 -2.65 6.33
C LEU A 165 11.97 -3.44 5.72
N ARG A 166 12.53 -4.36 6.52
CA ARG A 166 13.72 -5.16 6.19
C ARG A 166 13.47 -6.63 6.54
N ALA A 167 14.31 -7.53 6.03
CA ALA A 167 14.18 -8.96 6.24
C ALA A 167 14.29 -9.42 7.71
N ASN A 168 14.77 -8.55 8.61
CA ASN A 168 14.96 -8.84 10.04
C ASN A 168 14.57 -7.69 10.98
N ASP A 169 13.93 -6.65 10.44
CA ASP A 169 13.52 -5.46 11.19
C ASP A 169 12.30 -4.84 10.51
N VAL A 170 11.16 -4.93 11.17
CA VAL A 170 9.89 -4.37 10.70
C VAL A 170 9.33 -3.48 11.79
N ALA A 171 9.23 -2.19 11.50
CA ALA A 171 8.79 -1.17 12.44
C ALA A 171 9.52 -1.18 13.80
N GLY A 172 10.82 -1.50 13.79
CA GLY A 172 11.67 -1.55 14.98
C GLY A 172 11.64 -2.89 15.72
N PHE A 173 10.73 -3.80 15.35
CA PHE A 173 10.72 -5.16 15.87
C PHE A 173 11.73 -6.02 15.12
N LYS A 174 12.71 -6.54 15.85
CA LYS A 174 13.80 -7.35 15.30
C LYS A 174 13.54 -8.84 15.48
N GLY A 175 13.79 -9.61 14.43
CA GLY A 175 13.64 -11.06 14.45
C GLY A 175 13.46 -11.64 13.04
N PRO A 176 13.34 -12.96 12.92
CA PRO A 176 12.96 -13.59 11.66
C PRO A 176 11.63 -13.02 11.14
N VAL A 177 11.58 -12.65 9.86
CA VAL A 177 10.36 -12.12 9.23
C VAL A 177 9.74 -13.19 8.33
N THR A 178 8.45 -13.47 8.52
CA THR A 178 7.63 -14.27 7.60
C THR A 178 6.51 -13.40 7.05
N ILE A 179 6.23 -13.52 5.75
CA ILE A 179 5.23 -12.71 5.08
C ILE A 179 4.23 -13.63 4.39
N TRP A 180 2.96 -13.27 4.47
CA TRP A 180 1.87 -13.94 3.79
C TRP A 180 1.08 -12.92 2.98
N LEU A 181 0.77 -13.28 1.73
CA LEU A 181 -0.16 -12.56 0.88
C LEU A 181 -1.37 -13.45 0.68
N ASN A 182 -2.53 -13.00 1.14
CA ASN A 182 -3.80 -13.72 0.96
C ASN A 182 -3.74 -15.18 1.45
N GLY A 183 -3.07 -15.39 2.58
CA GLY A 183 -2.85 -16.70 3.19
C GLY A 183 -1.72 -17.54 2.57
N SER A 184 -1.10 -17.10 1.47
CA SER A 184 0.01 -17.79 0.81
C SER A 184 1.36 -17.19 1.19
N ARG A 185 2.36 -18.04 1.42
CA ARG A 185 3.69 -17.58 1.84
C ARG A 185 4.36 -16.77 0.73
N TYR A 186 4.86 -15.60 1.08
CA TYR A 186 5.62 -14.71 0.19
C TYR A 186 7.10 -14.71 0.57
N THR A 187 7.97 -14.88 -0.42
CA THR A 187 9.44 -14.98 -0.25
C THR A 187 10.20 -13.86 -0.94
N GLY A 188 9.51 -12.95 -1.61
CA GLY A 188 10.11 -11.80 -2.28
C GLY A 188 10.47 -10.67 -1.31
N ASN A 189 10.93 -9.55 -1.88
CA ASN A 189 11.24 -8.36 -1.09
C ASN A 189 9.95 -7.68 -0.61
N ALA A 190 9.78 -7.56 0.71
CA ALA A 190 8.63 -6.91 1.34
C ALA A 190 8.33 -5.51 0.79
N LYS A 191 9.37 -4.74 0.45
CA LYS A 191 9.21 -3.38 -0.09
C LYS A 191 8.54 -3.34 -1.45
N ASN A 192 8.58 -4.45 -2.19
CA ASN A 192 8.04 -4.57 -3.55
C ASN A 192 6.65 -5.22 -3.56
N ILE A 193 6.03 -5.45 -2.40
CA ILE A 193 4.65 -5.96 -2.36
C ILE A 193 3.73 -4.87 -2.91
N PRO A 194 3.00 -5.12 -4.00
CA PRO A 194 2.13 -4.11 -4.59
C PRO A 194 0.91 -3.89 -3.69
N LEU A 195 0.48 -2.64 -3.55
CA LEU A 195 -0.74 -2.28 -2.83
C LEU A 195 -1.91 -2.33 -3.81
N VAL A 196 -2.60 -3.47 -3.89
CA VAL A 196 -3.71 -3.75 -4.84
C VAL A 196 -5.00 -4.10 -4.11
N ALA A 197 -6.16 -3.87 -4.72
CA ALA A 197 -7.47 -4.04 -4.09
C ALA A 197 -7.62 -5.34 -3.27
N HIS A 198 -8.04 -5.16 -2.02
CA HIS A 198 -8.31 -6.18 -0.99
C HIS A 198 -7.18 -7.18 -0.72
N GLN A 199 -5.93 -6.84 -1.07
CA GLN A 199 -4.81 -7.67 -0.68
C GLN A 199 -4.61 -7.64 0.83
N GLN A 200 -4.48 -8.83 1.43
CA GLN A 200 -4.21 -9.06 2.84
C GLN A 200 -2.73 -9.38 2.99
N ILE A 201 -2.02 -8.51 3.67
CA ILE A 201 -0.59 -8.59 3.92
C ILE A 201 -0.40 -8.89 5.40
N VAL A 202 0.06 -10.09 5.72
CA VAL A 202 0.42 -10.45 7.10
C VAL A 202 1.94 -10.50 7.19
N ILE A 203 2.51 -9.68 8.08
CA ILE A 203 3.92 -9.73 8.43
C ILE A 203 4.06 -10.24 9.85
N GLU A 204 4.85 -11.28 10.05
CA GLU A 204 5.16 -11.85 11.35
C GLU A 204 6.64 -11.66 11.66
N VAL A 205 6.94 -11.09 12.82
CA VAL A 205 8.29 -10.96 13.35
C VAL A 205 8.45 -11.92 14.54
N GLY A 206 9.44 -12.81 14.47
CA GLY A 206 9.70 -13.82 15.49
C GLY A 206 8.93 -15.12 15.22
N LYS A 207 8.08 -15.54 16.17
CA LYS A 207 7.26 -16.74 16.02
C LYS A 207 6.26 -16.57 14.87
N SER A 208 6.38 -17.42 13.84
CA SER A 208 5.41 -17.53 12.74
C SER A 208 4.31 -18.53 13.09
N LEU A 209 3.07 -18.14 12.85
CA LEU A 209 1.85 -18.91 12.98
C LEU A 209 1.12 -18.94 11.63
N PRO A 210 0.14 -19.84 11.43
CA PRO A 210 -0.76 -19.71 10.28
C PRO A 210 -1.42 -18.32 10.28
N PRO A 211 -1.37 -17.59 9.14
CA PRO A 211 -1.92 -16.25 9.09
C PRO A 211 -3.45 -16.30 9.23
N PRO A 212 -4.07 -15.35 9.96
CA PRO A 212 -5.51 -15.16 9.86
C PRO A 212 -5.88 -14.65 8.46
N LEU A 213 -7.16 -14.78 8.12
CA LEU A 213 -7.76 -14.03 7.03
C LEU A 213 -8.64 -12.93 7.58
N TYR A 214 -8.86 -11.92 6.73
CA TYR A 214 -9.67 -10.75 7.01
C TYR A 214 -10.82 -10.64 6.01
N ALA A 215 -11.90 -9.99 6.43
CA ALA A 215 -13.00 -9.59 5.58
C ALA A 215 -13.13 -8.07 5.63
N PHE A 216 -13.13 -7.44 4.44
CA PHE A 216 -13.29 -6.00 4.31
C PHE A 216 -14.76 -5.59 4.54
N PRO A 217 -15.02 -4.36 5.00
CA PRO A 217 -16.37 -3.83 5.14
C PRO A 217 -17.12 -3.83 3.80
N THR A 218 -18.45 -3.80 3.86
CA THR A 218 -19.28 -3.74 2.66
C THR A 218 -19.16 -2.35 2.02
N GLY A 219 -18.82 -2.30 0.73
CA GLY A 219 -18.69 -1.05 -0.02
C GLY A 219 -17.24 -0.58 -0.21
N GLU A 220 -16.29 -1.27 0.45
CA GLU A 220 -14.85 -1.09 0.30
C GLU A 220 -14.25 -1.96 -0.80
#